data_AF-A0A1H9TKY8-F1
#
_entry.id   AF-A0A1H9TKY8-F1
#
_cell.length_a   1.000
_cell.length_b   1.000
_cell.length_c   1.000
_cell.angle_alpha   90.00
_cell.angle_beta   90.00
_cell.angle_gamma   90.00
#
_symmetry.space_group_name_H-M   'P 1'
#
loop_
_entity.id
_entity.type
_entity.pdbx_description
1 polymer ?
#
loop_
_entity_poly.entity_id
_entity_poly.type
_entity_poly.pdbx_seq_one_letter_code
_entity_poly.pdbx_strand_id
1 'polypeptide(L)' 'MRDANGFLHFASGSPAVDSSSGTYSYVTRDFDPQPRSGKRDVGADEHSSSAVRKALTKADVGVAAP' A
#
# COMPACT_ATOMS: atom_id res chain seq x y z
N MET A 1 -1.72 -10.90 -4.76
CA MET A 1 -2.97 -10.75 -5.53
C MET A 1 -2.76 -9.61 -6.53
N ARG A 2 -3.21 -9.75 -7.79
CA ARG A 2 -3.11 -8.67 -8.77
C ARG A 2 -4.42 -7.88 -8.80
N ASP A 3 -4.36 -6.56 -8.72
CA ASP A 3 -5.54 -5.69 -8.78
C ASP A 3 -5.92 -5.30 -10.23
N ALA A 4 -6.96 -4.47 -10.37
CA ALA A 4 -7.43 -3.98 -11.67
C ALA A 4 -6.44 -3.01 -12.35
N ASN A 5 -5.57 -2.35 -11.58
CA ASN A 5 -4.53 -1.47 -12.10
C ASN A 5 -3.22 -2.23 -12.42
N GLY A 6 -3.20 -3.54 -12.21
CA GLY A 6 -2.06 -4.41 -12.48
C GLY A 6 -1.00 -4.41 -11.38
N PHE A 7 -1.27 -3.84 -10.22
CA PHE A 7 -0.40 -3.85 -9.05
C PHE A 7 -0.51 -5.17 -8.29
N LEU A 8 0.56 -5.55 -7.61
CA LEU A 8 0.65 -6.77 -6.82
C LEU A 8 0.58 -6.42 -5.33
N HIS A 9 -0.46 -6.91 -4.65
CA HIS A 9 -0.68 -6.79 -3.22
C HIS A 9 -0.50 -8.13 -2.51
N PHE A 10 -0.47 -8.10 -1.18
CA PHE A 10 -0.49 -9.34 -0.40
C PHE A 10 -1.75 -10.16 -0.65
N ALA A 11 -1.61 -11.47 -0.53
CA ALA A 11 -2.75 -12.37 -0.36
C ALA A 11 -3.08 -12.48 1.13
N SER A 12 -4.32 -12.82 1.46
CA SER A 12 -4.81 -12.98 2.85
C SER A 12 -3.95 -13.91 3.73
N GLY A 13 -3.27 -14.90 3.14
CA GLY A 13 -2.36 -15.81 3.86
C GLY A 13 -0.87 -15.45 3.77
N SER A 14 -0.52 -14.23 3.38
CA SER A 14 0.88 -13.83 3.23
C SER A 14 1.58 -13.79 4.61
N PRO A 15 2.82 -14.32 4.73
CA PRO A 15 3.59 -14.25 5.97
C PRO A 15 4.01 -12.83 6.37
N ALA A 16 3.82 -11.85 5.48
CA ALA A 16 4.04 -10.45 5.77
C ALA A 16 2.92 -9.81 6.60
N VAL A 17 1.71 -10.39 6.59
CA VAL A 17 0.53 -9.82 7.27
C VAL A 17 0.70 -9.88 8.78
N ASP A 18 0.44 -8.76 9.48
CA ASP A 18 0.56 -8.63 10.93
C ASP A 18 1.92 -9.12 11.47
N SER A 19 3.00 -8.92 10.71
CA SER A 19 4.31 -9.53 11.00
C SER A 19 5.44 -8.52 11.23
N SER A 20 5.13 -7.22 11.31
CA SER A 20 6.13 -6.18 11.59
C SER A 20 6.84 -6.43 12.92
N SER A 21 8.17 -6.24 12.94
CA SER A 21 8.96 -6.30 14.19
C SER A 21 8.91 -5.02 15.02
N GLY A 22 8.52 -3.89 14.42
CA GLY A 22 8.52 -2.59 15.07
C GLY A 22 7.24 -1.81 14.79
N THR A 23 6.88 -0.91 15.70
CA THR A 23 5.77 0.03 15.53
C THR A 23 6.33 1.44 15.50
N TYR A 24 6.03 2.16 14.42
CA TYR A 24 6.44 3.55 14.22
C TYR A 24 5.18 4.41 14.15
N SER A 25 4.84 5.08 15.25
CA SER A 25 3.58 5.82 15.39
C SER A 25 3.40 6.95 14.38
N TYR A 26 4.50 7.47 13.84
CA TYR A 26 4.49 8.50 12.80
C TYR A 26 4.26 7.94 11.38
N VAL A 27 4.31 6.62 11.18
CA VAL A 27 4.00 5.97 9.90
C VAL A 27 2.53 5.55 9.91
N THR A 28 1.65 6.47 9.54
CA THR A 28 0.20 6.30 9.66
C THR A 28 -0.48 5.78 8.40
N ARG A 29 0.19 5.87 7.24
CA ARG A 29 -0.34 5.44 5.94
C ARG A 29 0.66 4.58 5.18
N ASP A 30 0.14 3.73 4.33
CA ASP A 30 0.91 2.77 3.54
C ASP A 30 1.06 3.20 2.07
N PHE A 31 1.42 2.22 1.22
CA PHE A 31 1.50 2.38 -0.21
C PHE A 31 0.13 2.54 -0.90
N ASP A 32 -1.03 2.32 -0.31
CA ASP A 32 -2.33 2.55 -0.96
C ASP A 32 -3.14 3.68 -0.31
N PRO A 33 -2.43 4.71 0.19
CA PRO A 33 -2.91 5.70 1.15
C PRO A 33 -3.84 5.23 2.27
N GLN A 34 -3.85 3.94 2.57
CA GLN A 34 -4.71 3.33 3.58
C GLN A 34 -4.12 3.54 4.98
N PRO A 35 -4.95 3.63 6.02
CA PRO A 35 -4.47 3.65 7.39
C PRO A 35 -3.72 2.36 7.74
N ARG A 36 -2.57 2.49 8.39
CA ARG A 36 -1.91 1.34 9.02
C ARG A 36 -2.57 1.05 10.36
N SER A 37 -3.21 -0.12 10.48
CA SER A 37 -4.04 -0.48 11.63
C SER A 37 -3.51 -1.74 12.33
N GLY A 38 -3.93 -2.00 13.57
CA GLY A 38 -3.54 -3.24 14.25
C GLY A 38 -2.02 -3.44 14.37
N LYS A 39 -1.55 -4.68 14.20
CA LYS A 39 -0.13 -4.96 14.02
C LYS A 39 0.19 -4.72 12.55
N ARG A 40 1.33 -4.10 12.25
CA ARG A 40 1.62 -3.67 10.88
C ARG A 40 2.13 -4.85 10.08
N ASP A 41 1.92 -4.79 8.78
CA ASP A 41 2.51 -5.70 7.82
C ASP A 41 3.99 -5.38 7.60
N VAL A 42 4.75 -6.39 7.17
CA VAL A 42 6.14 -6.19 6.77
C VAL A 42 6.18 -5.53 5.39
N GLY A 43 6.78 -4.34 5.32
CA GLY A 43 6.98 -3.60 4.08
C GLY A 43 6.10 -2.36 3.96
N ALA A 44 6.01 -1.84 2.74
CA ALA A 44 5.38 -0.54 2.48
C ALA A 44 3.85 -0.61 2.39
N ASP A 45 3.27 -1.78 2.08
CA ASP A 45 1.83 -1.99 1.88
C ASP A 45 1.19 -2.60 3.13
N GLU A 46 -0.07 -2.31 3.40
CA GLU A 46 -0.91 -3.06 4.35
C GLU A 46 -1.95 -3.87 3.59
N HIS A 47 -2.15 -5.12 4.00
CA HIS A 47 -3.11 -6.00 3.36
C HIS A 47 -4.53 -5.46 3.51
N SER A 48 -5.13 -5.16 2.37
CA SER A 48 -6.44 -4.54 2.27
C SER A 48 -7.11 -4.91 0.95
N SER A 49 -8.44 -4.85 0.92
CA SER A 49 -9.24 -4.96 -0.31
C SER A 49 -9.56 -3.62 -0.96
N SER A 50 -9.09 -2.51 -0.37
CA SER A 50 -9.46 -1.14 -0.77
C SER A 50 -8.32 -0.40 -1.48
N ALA A 51 -7.43 -1.12 -2.19
CA ALA A 51 -6.33 -0.50 -2.93
C ALA A 51 -6.88 0.35 -4.09
N VAL A 52 -6.29 1.53 -4.30
CA VAL A 52 -6.80 2.51 -5.28
C VAL A 52 -5.71 3.14 -6.14
N ARG A 53 -4.43 2.89 -5.86
CA ARG A 53 -3.36 3.45 -6.68
C ARG A 53 -3.32 2.82 -8.06
N LYS A 54 -2.87 3.62 -9.01
CA LYS A 54 -2.59 3.23 -10.39
C LYS A 54 -1.21 3.75 -10.80
N ALA A 55 -0.64 3.16 -11.84
CA ALA A 55 0.57 3.70 -12.45
C ALA A 55 0.32 5.13 -12.93
N LEU A 56 1.23 6.04 -12.58
CA LEU A 56 1.17 7.41 -13.08
C LEU A 56 1.53 7.44 -14.56
N THR A 57 0.83 8.29 -15.29
CA THR A 57 1.10 8.59 -16.70
C THR A 57 1.81 9.93 -16.82
N LYS A 58 2.24 10.29 -18.03
CA LYS A 58 2.79 11.62 -18.32
C LYS A 58 1.81 12.76 -18.02
N ALA A 59 0.50 12.50 -17.95
CA ALA A 59 -0.49 13.50 -17.57
C ALA A 59 -0.50 13.77 -16.06
N ASP A 60 -0.06 12.79 -15.26
CA ASP A 60 -0.06 12.87 -13.79
C ASP A 60 1.29 13.38 -13.24
N VAL A 61 2.31 13.56 -14.10
CA VAL A 61 3.66 13.99 -13.69
C VAL A 61 4.24 15.03 -14.65
N GLY A 62 4.83 16.10 -14.12
CA GLY A 62 5.51 17.14 -14.89
C GLY A 62 5.13 18.54 -14.45
N VAL A 63 5.80 19.56 -15.01
CA VAL A 63 5.63 20.98 -14.60
C VAL A 63 4.20 21.51 -14.81
N ALA A 64 3.44 20.88 -15.70
CA ALA A 64 2.06 21.23 -16.02
C ALA A 64 1.03 20.18 -15.55
N ALA A 65 1.47 19.14 -14.83
CA ALA A 65 0.55 18.22 -14.17
C ALA A 65 -0.18 18.94 -13.02
N PRO A 66 -1.45 18.59 -12.72
CA PRO A 66 -2.26 19.23 -11.68
C PRO A 66 -1.69 19.10 -10.26
#